data_AF-S0B1I2-F1
#
_entry.id   AF-S0B1I2-F1
#
_cell.length_a   1.000
_cell.length_b   1.000
_cell.length_c   1.000
_cell.angle_alpha   90.00
_cell.angle_beta   90.00
_cell.angle_gamma   90.00
#
_symmetry.space_group_name_H-M   'P 1'
#
loop_
_entity.id
_entity.type
_entity.pdbx_description
1 polymer ?
#
loop_
_entity_poly.entity_id
_entity_poly.type
_entity_poly.pdbx_seq_one_letter_code
_entity_poly.pdbx_strand_id
1 'polypeptide(L)'
;MSSWLGAYMTSFISLNAIISTVMKNVIDFLMSHFFKTEAVETIALFDDGDILDLVTMPRGCDRFLNYYDTAELEEHVLNYVVKRGPNSGSTIKEVFIRKNLNDLIFDFDLSDYFVHKVQLYDKIKDPHHLIGQLFLRVNSHFNPLCSKKVVVPQFFTSEFENGYTFVSKHLKEELDMTIIEWLRLQDYRLPPSTDKLLPGQIHPGLGVGHEVEEMIMSFVVAKNRDGMLNTPEHWYNAYLYYTSSHFHFLNPAFEGFFRSINESVRKDIEKRRLCNVAWAIAQGKLMHRPTNTIVKWVSLEQVFPISKKLRAYFNAEYTNLVMKNYHPKDFYIEWGE
;
A
#
# COMPACT_ATOMS: atom_id res chain seq x y z
N MET A 1 39.07 -30.25 -30.08
CA MET A 1 38.23 -29.07 -29.76
C MET A 1 37.32 -29.26 -28.53
N SER A 2 37.37 -30.38 -27.81
CA SER A 2 36.53 -30.64 -26.62
C SER A 2 37.22 -30.44 -25.27
N SER A 3 38.54 -30.20 -25.20
CA SER A 3 39.26 -30.01 -23.93
C SER A 3 39.41 -28.55 -23.47
N TRP A 4 39.19 -27.57 -24.35
CA TRP A 4 39.35 -26.14 -24.03
C TRP A 4 38.08 -25.50 -23.45
N LEU A 5 36.89 -26.02 -23.81
CA LEU A 5 35.60 -25.54 -23.27
C LEU A 5 35.36 -25.97 -21.81
N GLY A 6 35.90 -27.13 -21.40
CA GLY A 6 35.77 -27.63 -20.02
C GLY A 6 36.57 -26.82 -18.98
N ALA A 7 37.75 -26.32 -19.37
CA ALA A 7 38.61 -25.49 -18.50
C ALA A 7 38.03 -24.07 -18.30
N TYR A 8 37.41 -23.50 -19.33
CA TYR A 8 36.75 -22.19 -19.23
C TYR A 8 35.51 -22.26 -18.32
N MET A 9 34.67 -23.29 -18.44
CA MET A 9 33.49 -23.44 -17.57
C MET A 9 33.85 -23.68 -16.10
N THR A 10 34.89 -24.47 -15.80
CA THR A 10 35.36 -24.66 -14.42
C THR A 10 36.02 -23.41 -13.83
N SER A 11 36.72 -22.61 -14.65
CA SER A 11 37.23 -21.30 -14.22
C SER A 11 36.12 -20.27 -13.95
N PHE A 12 35.02 -20.31 -14.70
CA PHE A 12 33.89 -19.39 -14.53
C PHE A 12 33.04 -19.72 -13.31
N ILE A 13 32.82 -21.01 -13.04
CA ILE A 13 32.11 -21.49 -11.84
C ILE A 13 32.93 -21.18 -10.58
N SER A 14 34.25 -21.36 -10.62
CA SER A 14 35.12 -21.01 -9.49
C SER A 14 35.20 -19.51 -9.26
N LEU A 15 35.22 -18.69 -10.32
CA LEU A 15 35.18 -17.23 -10.20
C LEU A 15 33.85 -16.74 -9.59
N ASN A 16 32.71 -17.29 -10.00
CA ASN A 16 31.39 -16.97 -9.43
C ASN A 16 31.27 -17.39 -7.96
N ALA A 17 31.83 -18.55 -7.59
CA ALA A 17 31.87 -19.00 -6.20
C ALA A 17 32.75 -18.07 -5.33
N ILE A 18 33.89 -17.60 -5.87
CA ILE A 18 34.77 -16.64 -5.20
C ILE A 18 34.06 -15.28 -5.05
N ILE A 19 33.42 -14.77 -6.10
CA ILE A 19 32.66 -13.50 -6.05
C ILE A 19 31.52 -13.60 -5.03
N SER A 20 30.77 -14.70 -5.02
CA SER A 20 29.70 -14.93 -4.04
C SER A 20 30.23 -14.94 -2.59
N THR A 21 31.38 -15.58 -2.37
CA THR A 21 32.02 -15.64 -1.04
C THR A 21 32.52 -14.27 -0.60
N VAL A 22 33.12 -13.49 -1.52
CA VAL A 22 33.58 -12.13 -1.25
C VAL A 22 32.39 -11.21 -0.96
N MET A 23 31.31 -11.29 -1.73
CA MET A 23 30.08 -10.52 -1.50
C MET A 23 29.46 -10.84 -0.15
N LYS A 24 29.41 -12.13 0.23
CA LYS A 24 28.93 -12.55 1.54
C LYS A 24 29.78 -11.96 2.68
N ASN A 25 31.10 -12.02 2.55
CA ASN A 25 32.00 -11.44 3.56
C ASN A 25 31.89 -9.91 3.66
N VAL A 26 31.64 -9.22 2.54
CA VAL A 26 31.38 -7.77 2.53
C VAL A 26 30.05 -7.45 3.19
N ILE A 27 29.00 -8.22 2.92
CA ILE A 27 27.69 -8.08 3.58
C ILE A 27 27.83 -8.33 5.08
N ASP A 28 28.48 -9.42 5.49
CA ASP A 28 28.69 -9.73 6.91
C ASP A 28 29.53 -8.65 7.61
N PHE A 29 30.54 -8.09 6.93
CA PHE A 29 31.32 -6.96 7.42
C PHE A 29 30.47 -5.69 7.59
N LEU A 30 29.69 -5.32 6.57
CA LEU A 30 28.80 -4.16 6.61
C LEU A 30 27.75 -4.33 7.72
N MET A 31 27.10 -5.48 7.79
CA MET A 31 26.10 -5.81 8.82
C MET A 31 26.73 -5.77 10.22
N SER A 32 27.93 -6.33 10.41
CA SER A 32 28.62 -6.26 11.71
C SER A 32 28.94 -4.84 12.17
N HIS A 33 29.11 -3.89 11.23
CA HIS A 33 29.32 -2.47 11.53
C HIS A 33 28.01 -1.72 11.75
N PHE A 34 26.93 -2.06 11.04
CA PHE A 34 25.62 -1.42 11.22
C PHE A 34 24.93 -1.82 12.54
N PHE A 35 25.19 -3.02 13.07
CA PHE A 35 24.52 -3.53 14.28
C PHE A 35 25.23 -3.25 15.63
N LYS A 36 26.26 -2.39 15.67
CA LYS A 36 26.92 -2.00 16.93
C LYS A 36 26.32 -0.77 17.62
N THR A 37 25.22 -0.23 17.12
CA THR A 37 24.47 0.85 17.76
C THR A 37 23.04 0.41 18.03
N GLU A 38 22.68 0.54 19.31
CA GLU A 38 21.47 0.15 20.03
C GLU A 38 20.15 0.02 19.26
N ALA A 39 19.46 -1.09 19.55
CA ALA A 39 18.02 -1.30 19.55
C ALA A 39 17.20 -0.78 18.36
N VAL A 40 17.20 -1.55 17.26
CA VAL A 40 16.10 -1.54 16.29
C VAL A 40 15.51 -2.95 16.25
N GLU A 41 14.23 -3.05 16.62
CA GLU A 41 13.42 -4.24 16.43
C GLU A 41 13.46 -4.65 14.96
N THR A 42 13.93 -5.88 14.72
CA THR A 42 13.78 -6.71 13.52
C THR A 42 13.25 -5.98 12.28
N ILE A 43 14.14 -5.34 11.52
CA ILE A 43 13.89 -5.08 10.11
C ILE A 43 13.83 -6.47 9.46
N ALA A 44 12.62 -6.93 9.16
CA ALA A 44 12.42 -8.07 8.28
C ALA A 44 12.98 -7.67 6.91
N LEU A 45 14.23 -8.03 6.67
CA LEU A 45 14.83 -7.97 5.34
C LEU A 45 13.98 -8.86 4.45
N PHE A 46 13.32 -8.21 3.49
CA PHE A 46 12.71 -8.75 2.27
C PHE A 46 12.99 -10.24 2.06
N ASP A 47 12.01 -11.10 2.33
CA ASP A 47 12.01 -12.52 1.93
C ASP A 47 11.59 -12.60 0.46
N ASP A 48 12.36 -11.92 -0.39
CA ASP A 48 11.98 -11.68 -1.78
C ASP A 48 12.80 -12.59 -2.69
N GLY A 49 12.09 -13.55 -3.30
CA GLY A 49 12.50 -14.17 -4.56
C GLY A 49 12.64 -13.15 -5.71
N ASP A 50 12.32 -11.88 -5.48
CA ASP A 50 12.42 -10.77 -6.44
C ASP A 50 13.86 -10.30 -6.70
N ILE A 51 14.86 -10.81 -5.95
CA ILE A 51 16.28 -10.54 -6.22
C ILE A 51 16.71 -11.02 -7.62
N LEU A 52 15.98 -11.96 -8.24
CA LEU A 52 16.33 -12.52 -9.55
C LEU A 52 15.81 -11.71 -10.76
N ASP A 53 15.03 -10.64 -10.55
CA ASP A 53 14.54 -9.76 -11.61
C ASP A 53 15.49 -8.57 -11.92
N LEU A 54 16.74 -8.63 -11.44
CA LEU A 54 17.78 -7.63 -11.73
C LEU A 54 18.16 -7.53 -13.22
N VAL A 55 17.69 -8.44 -14.08
CA VAL A 55 18.06 -8.50 -15.50
C VAL A 55 17.19 -7.58 -16.39
N THR A 56 16.06 -7.09 -15.89
CA THR A 56 15.12 -6.23 -16.65
C THR A 56 15.08 -4.77 -16.18
N MET A 57 15.97 -4.34 -15.29
CA MET A 57 15.96 -2.98 -14.78
C MET A 57 16.44 -1.96 -15.83
N PRO A 58 15.60 -1.00 -16.27
CA PRO A 58 16.07 0.11 -17.10
C PRO A 58 17.04 0.96 -16.28
N ARG A 59 18.32 0.92 -16.64
CA ARG A 59 19.34 1.78 -16.04
C ARG A 59 19.16 3.20 -16.56
N GLY A 60 18.85 4.13 -15.65
CA GLY A 60 18.90 5.57 -15.92
C GLY A 60 17.68 6.16 -16.63
N CYS A 61 16.46 5.87 -16.15
CA CYS A 61 15.28 6.58 -16.63
C CYS A 61 15.16 7.95 -15.96
N ASP A 62 15.18 8.99 -16.77
CA ASP A 62 14.82 10.38 -16.45
C ASP A 62 13.29 10.61 -16.37
N ARG A 63 12.51 9.52 -16.37
CA ARG A 63 11.05 9.52 -16.45
C ARG A 63 10.41 8.87 -15.23
N PHE A 64 9.33 9.47 -14.76
CA PHE A 64 8.50 8.92 -13.71
C PHE A 64 7.82 7.62 -14.16
N LEU A 65 7.98 6.56 -13.37
CA LEU A 65 7.58 5.18 -13.63
C LEU A 65 8.11 4.63 -14.97
N ASN A 66 9.21 5.17 -15.49
CA ASN A 66 9.83 4.86 -16.79
C ASN A 66 9.04 5.33 -18.02
N TYR A 67 7.95 6.09 -17.85
CA TYR A 67 7.13 6.53 -19.00
C TYR A 67 6.79 8.02 -19.02
N TYR A 68 6.55 8.66 -17.87
CA TYR A 68 6.12 10.06 -17.84
C TYR A 68 7.30 11.02 -17.74
N ASP A 69 7.33 12.01 -18.62
CA ASP A 69 8.10 13.22 -18.37
C ASP A 69 7.52 13.96 -17.15
N THR A 70 8.38 14.47 -16.28
CA THR A 70 7.94 15.05 -15.00
C THR A 70 7.21 16.38 -15.17
N ALA A 71 7.62 17.21 -16.15
CA ALA A 71 6.97 18.49 -16.40
C ALA A 71 5.61 18.31 -17.08
N GLU A 72 5.52 17.39 -18.05
CA GLU A 72 4.24 17.02 -18.66
C GLU A 72 3.28 16.40 -17.64
N LEU A 73 3.80 15.58 -16.71
CA LEU A 73 2.99 14.96 -15.67
C LEU A 73 2.45 15.98 -14.67
N GLU A 74 3.27 16.94 -14.25
CA GLU A 74 2.82 18.06 -13.41
C GLU A 74 1.67 18.83 -14.07
N GLU A 75 1.85 19.21 -15.35
CA GLU A 75 0.81 19.91 -16.09
C GLU A 75 -0.47 19.06 -16.20
N HIS A 76 -0.34 17.77 -16.49
CA HIS A 76 -1.46 16.85 -16.59
C HIS A 76 -2.21 16.74 -15.25
N VAL A 77 -1.49 16.58 -14.14
CA VAL A 77 -2.06 16.50 -12.79
C VAL A 77 -2.86 17.75 -12.47
N LEU A 78 -2.26 18.92 -12.69
CA LEU A 78 -2.92 20.20 -12.36
C LEU A 78 -4.14 20.47 -13.25
N ASN A 79 -4.11 20.06 -14.51
CA ASN A 79 -5.19 20.24 -15.47
C ASN A 79 -6.23 19.12 -15.46
N TYR A 80 -6.05 18.06 -14.64
CA TYR A 80 -7.04 17.00 -14.52
C TYR A 80 -8.37 17.57 -14.05
N VAL A 81 -9.44 17.35 -14.82
CA VAL A 81 -10.80 17.77 -14.49
C VAL A 81 -11.48 16.69 -13.67
N VAL A 82 -11.84 17.04 -12.44
CA VAL A 82 -12.57 16.16 -11.52
C VAL A 82 -13.93 15.84 -12.11
N LYS A 83 -14.27 14.56 -12.22
CA LYS A 83 -15.50 14.09 -12.85
C LYS A 83 -16.63 13.96 -11.85
N ARG A 84 -16.34 13.58 -10.60
CA ARG A 84 -17.37 13.27 -9.59
C ARG A 84 -17.09 13.96 -8.27
N GLY A 85 -18.13 14.09 -7.44
CA GLY A 85 -18.02 14.67 -6.10
C GLY A 85 -18.16 16.20 -6.06
N PRO A 86 -17.89 16.82 -4.90
CA PRO A 86 -18.17 18.24 -4.64
C PRO A 86 -17.41 19.21 -5.56
N ASN A 87 -16.25 18.80 -6.08
CA ASN A 87 -15.41 19.60 -6.96
C ASN A 87 -15.56 19.21 -8.45
N SER A 88 -16.58 18.44 -8.82
CA SER A 88 -16.84 18.05 -10.22
C SER A 88 -16.85 19.25 -11.16
N GLY A 89 -16.23 19.09 -12.33
CA GLY A 89 -16.06 20.13 -13.35
C GLY A 89 -14.89 21.10 -13.08
N SER A 90 -14.24 21.00 -11.93
CA SER A 90 -13.06 21.82 -11.59
C SER A 90 -11.77 21.08 -11.91
N THR A 91 -10.73 21.82 -12.26
CA THR A 91 -9.37 21.26 -12.34
C THR A 91 -8.80 21.05 -10.94
N ILE A 92 -7.83 20.14 -10.80
CA ILE A 92 -7.07 19.96 -9.55
C ILE A 92 -6.43 21.29 -9.10
N LYS A 93 -5.91 22.08 -10.05
CA LYS A 93 -5.37 23.41 -9.77
C LYS A 93 -6.40 24.33 -9.11
N GLU A 94 -7.62 24.40 -9.65
CA GLU A 94 -8.69 25.22 -9.07
C GLU A 94 -9.08 24.73 -7.66
N VAL A 95 -9.08 23.42 -7.42
CA VAL A 95 -9.34 22.85 -6.10
C VAL A 95 -8.29 23.30 -5.08
N PHE A 96 -7.01 23.28 -5.45
CA PHE A 96 -5.93 23.78 -4.59
C PHE A 96 -6.02 25.30 -4.36
N ILE A 97 -6.33 26.08 -5.40
CA ILE A 97 -6.51 27.55 -5.28
C ILE A 97 -7.63 27.88 -4.28
N ARG A 98 -8.78 27.19 -4.32
CA ARG A 98 -9.87 27.38 -3.33
C ARG A 98 -9.44 27.08 -1.90
N LYS A 99 -8.41 26.26 -1.72
CA LYS A 99 -7.80 25.94 -0.43
C LYS A 99 -6.66 26.88 -0.07
N ASN A 100 -6.48 27.98 -0.79
CA ASN A 100 -5.38 28.95 -0.64
C ASN A 100 -3.99 28.31 -0.81
N LEU A 101 -3.87 27.36 -1.74
CA LEU A 101 -2.62 26.72 -2.15
C LEU A 101 -2.34 27.09 -3.60
N ASN A 102 -1.61 28.20 -3.80
CA ASN A 102 -1.40 28.79 -5.13
C ASN A 102 -0.02 28.50 -5.70
N ASP A 103 0.97 28.29 -4.82
CA ASP A 103 2.39 28.20 -5.17
C ASP A 103 2.86 26.76 -4.94
N LEU A 104 2.32 25.84 -5.73
CA LEU A 104 2.63 24.42 -5.62
C LEU A 104 4.01 24.11 -6.21
N ILE A 105 4.79 23.31 -5.50
CA ILE A 105 6.08 22.79 -5.97
C ILE A 105 6.00 21.28 -5.99
N PHE A 106 6.15 20.70 -7.19
CA PHE A 106 6.30 19.26 -7.38
C PHE A 106 7.77 18.87 -7.29
N ASP A 107 8.04 17.79 -6.58
CA ASP A 107 9.37 17.19 -6.50
C ASP A 107 9.28 15.70 -6.84
N PHE A 108 9.99 15.30 -7.89
CA PHE A 108 10.02 13.92 -8.37
C PHE A 108 11.36 13.28 -7.99
N ASP A 109 11.31 12.26 -7.15
CA ASP A 109 12.46 11.42 -6.81
C ASP A 109 12.38 10.12 -7.61
N LEU A 110 13.29 10.01 -8.57
CA LEU A 110 13.46 8.87 -9.48
C LEU A 110 14.71 8.03 -9.14
N SER A 111 15.34 8.29 -7.99
CA SER A 111 16.63 7.68 -7.63
C SER A 111 16.52 6.19 -7.28
N ASP A 112 15.33 5.76 -6.86
CA ASP A 112 15.04 4.38 -6.47
C ASP A 112 14.44 3.62 -7.66
N TYR A 113 15.05 2.48 -8.00
CA TYR A 113 14.65 1.66 -9.14
C TYR A 113 13.30 0.94 -8.95
N PHE A 114 12.87 0.74 -7.71
CA PHE A 114 11.66 -0.01 -7.38
C PHE A 114 10.49 0.92 -7.07
N VAL A 115 10.75 2.09 -6.49
CA VAL A 115 9.70 3.01 -6.03
C VAL A 115 10.02 4.45 -6.43
N HIS A 116 9.20 5.05 -7.28
CA HIS A 116 9.30 6.47 -7.55
C HIS A 116 8.41 7.27 -6.63
N LYS A 117 8.84 8.48 -6.27
CA LYS A 117 8.15 9.35 -5.32
C LYS A 117 7.80 10.68 -5.96
N VAL A 118 6.60 11.16 -5.67
CA VAL A 118 6.19 12.54 -5.94
C VAL A 118 5.84 13.19 -4.63
N GLN A 119 6.46 14.33 -4.36
CA GLN A 119 6.18 15.15 -3.20
C GLN A 119 5.63 16.50 -3.66
N LEU A 120 4.65 17.01 -2.91
CA LEU A 120 3.98 18.27 -3.19
C LEU A 120 4.14 19.19 -1.99
N TYR A 121 4.68 20.39 -2.24
CA TYR A 121 4.93 21.41 -1.24
C TYR A 121 4.15 22.69 -1.54
N ASP A 122 3.80 23.45 -0.51
CA ASP A 122 3.25 24.80 -0.62
C ASP A 122 4.36 25.84 -0.42
N LYS A 123 4.62 26.67 -1.44
CA LYS A 123 5.55 27.83 -1.47
C LYS A 123 7.04 27.51 -1.32
N ILE A 124 7.41 26.61 -0.42
CA ILE A 124 8.78 26.32 -0.02
C ILE A 124 8.98 24.80 -0.02
N LYS A 125 10.06 24.35 -0.65
CA LYS A 125 10.45 22.94 -0.67
C LYS A 125 11.15 22.57 0.64
N ASP A 126 10.36 22.32 1.69
CA ASP A 126 10.85 21.78 2.96
C ASP A 126 9.81 20.89 3.67
N PRO A 127 10.21 20.03 4.63
CA PRO A 127 9.30 19.08 5.28
C PRO A 127 8.08 19.69 6.00
N HIS A 128 8.16 20.94 6.47
CA HIS A 128 7.06 21.61 7.18
C HIS A 128 5.99 22.14 6.22
N HIS A 129 6.33 22.34 4.95
CA HIS A 129 5.44 22.81 3.90
C HIS A 129 4.90 21.68 3.01
N LEU A 130 5.18 20.43 3.39
CA LEU A 130 4.78 19.24 2.67
C LEU A 130 3.28 18.98 2.82
N ILE A 131 2.54 19.06 1.72
CA ILE A 131 1.09 18.84 1.68
C ILE A 131 0.69 17.50 1.04
N GLY A 132 1.58 16.92 0.23
CA GLY A 132 1.31 15.67 -0.48
C GLY A 132 2.54 14.79 -0.63
N GLN A 133 2.36 13.47 -0.52
CA GLN A 133 3.33 12.46 -0.92
C GLN A 133 2.62 11.31 -1.59
N LEU A 134 3.14 10.85 -2.72
CA LEU A 134 2.67 9.68 -3.44
C LEU A 134 3.86 8.84 -3.86
N PHE A 135 3.96 7.62 -3.34
CA PHE A 135 5.00 6.66 -3.71
C PHE A 135 4.37 5.53 -4.49
N LEU A 136 4.91 5.26 -5.68
CA LEU A 136 4.38 4.28 -6.60
C LEU A 136 5.47 3.28 -6.97
N ARG A 137 5.14 1.99 -6.94
CA ARG A 137 6.04 0.96 -7.42
C ARG A 137 6.21 1.09 -8.94
N VAL A 138 7.46 1.03 -9.38
CA VAL A 138 7.86 1.10 -10.78
C VAL A 138 7.47 -0.17 -11.52
N ASN A 139 7.78 -1.33 -10.91
CA ASN A 139 7.29 -2.61 -11.40
C ASN A 139 5.80 -2.75 -11.07
N SER A 140 4.99 -2.93 -12.10
CA SER A 140 3.55 -3.10 -11.97
C SER A 140 3.13 -4.57 -11.88
N HIS A 141 4.03 -5.52 -12.10
CA HIS A 141 3.72 -6.94 -11.99
C HIS A 141 3.55 -7.33 -10.51
N PHE A 142 2.35 -7.78 -10.17
CA PHE A 142 2.00 -8.30 -8.86
C PHE A 142 1.66 -9.77 -8.98
N ASN A 143 2.34 -10.62 -8.21
CA ASN A 143 2.02 -12.04 -8.09
C ASN A 143 1.16 -12.28 -6.83
N PRO A 144 -0.14 -12.62 -6.96
CA PRO A 144 -1.01 -12.87 -5.82
C PRO A 144 -0.57 -14.03 -4.93
N LEU A 145 0.27 -14.94 -5.43
CA LEU A 145 0.83 -16.06 -4.65
C LEU A 145 1.98 -15.61 -3.73
N CYS A 146 2.59 -14.46 -4.02
CA CYS A 146 3.60 -13.81 -3.18
C CYS A 146 3.00 -12.76 -2.24
N SER A 147 1.67 -12.80 -2.03
CA SER A 147 0.99 -11.91 -1.08
C SER A 147 1.64 -11.99 0.30
N LYS A 148 1.62 -10.87 1.03
CA LYS A 148 2.27 -10.71 2.32
C LYS A 148 1.82 -11.79 3.30
N LYS A 149 2.79 -12.52 3.85
CA LYS A 149 2.56 -13.47 4.94
C LYS A 149 2.41 -12.69 6.24
N VAL A 150 1.29 -12.88 6.92
CA VAL A 150 0.98 -12.21 8.20
C VAL A 150 0.58 -13.22 9.26
N VAL A 151 0.84 -12.88 10.52
CA VAL A 151 0.37 -13.66 11.66
C VAL A 151 -1.04 -13.19 12.02
N VAL A 152 -2.02 -14.06 11.81
CA VAL A 152 -3.41 -13.84 12.23
C VAL A 152 -3.70 -14.49 13.58
N PRO A 153 -4.76 -14.08 14.30
CA PRO A 153 -5.16 -14.74 15.54
C PRO A 153 -5.43 -16.25 15.33
N GLN A 154 -5.06 -17.07 16.32
CA GLN A 154 -5.15 -18.54 16.24
C GLN A 154 -6.55 -19.05 15.87
N PHE A 155 -7.61 -18.38 16.33
CA PHE A 155 -8.99 -18.76 16.02
C PHE A 155 -9.35 -18.57 14.54
N PHE A 156 -8.58 -17.77 13.80
CA PHE A 156 -8.84 -17.39 12.41
C PHE A 156 -7.87 -18.05 11.41
N THR A 157 -6.76 -18.63 11.87
CA THR A 157 -5.72 -19.22 11.01
C THR A 157 -6.28 -20.17 9.96
N SER A 158 -7.14 -21.12 10.34
CA SER A 158 -7.69 -22.10 9.38
C SER A 158 -8.51 -21.44 8.27
N GLU A 159 -9.31 -20.43 8.59
CA GLU A 159 -10.12 -19.75 7.57
C GLU A 159 -9.29 -18.81 6.70
N PHE A 160 -8.26 -18.20 7.30
CA PHE A 160 -7.29 -17.39 6.56
C PHE A 160 -6.56 -18.21 5.47
N GLU A 161 -6.11 -19.42 5.81
CA GLU A 161 -5.48 -20.35 4.85
C GLU A 161 -6.46 -20.84 3.77
N ASN A 162 -7.73 -21.07 4.13
CA ASN A 162 -8.78 -21.36 3.14
C ASN A 162 -8.93 -20.22 2.14
N GLY A 163 -8.80 -18.97 2.61
CA GLY A 163 -8.80 -17.78 1.77
C GLY A 163 -7.62 -17.72 0.79
N TYR A 164 -6.40 -18.08 1.22
CA TYR A 164 -5.26 -18.18 0.29
C TYR A 164 -5.40 -19.32 -0.71
N THR A 165 -5.99 -20.44 -0.29
CA THR A 165 -6.32 -21.55 -1.20
C THR A 165 -7.27 -21.06 -2.29
N PHE A 166 -8.25 -20.24 -1.94
CA PHE A 166 -9.15 -19.60 -2.91
C PHE A 166 -8.39 -18.65 -3.86
N VAL A 167 -7.54 -17.76 -3.34
CA VAL A 167 -6.70 -16.85 -4.15
C VAL A 167 -5.88 -17.67 -5.15
N SER A 168 -5.17 -18.69 -4.68
CA SER A 168 -4.27 -19.52 -5.51
C SER A 168 -5.00 -20.32 -6.59
N LYS A 169 -6.25 -20.70 -6.32
CA LYS A 169 -7.10 -21.42 -7.27
C LYS A 169 -7.56 -20.52 -8.41
N HIS A 170 -7.91 -19.26 -8.12
CA HIS A 170 -8.59 -18.35 -9.05
C HIS A 170 -7.68 -17.27 -9.67
N LEU A 171 -6.55 -16.94 -9.05
CA LEU A 171 -5.55 -15.98 -9.54
C LEU A 171 -4.20 -16.67 -9.68
N LYS A 172 -4.01 -17.39 -10.79
CA LYS A 172 -2.78 -18.14 -11.10
C LYS A 172 -1.76 -17.35 -11.91
N GLU A 173 -2.23 -16.29 -12.54
CA GLU A 173 -1.42 -15.42 -13.39
C GLU A 173 -1.12 -14.14 -12.63
N GLU A 174 0.01 -13.53 -12.95
CA GLU A 174 0.33 -12.19 -12.49
C GLU A 174 -0.75 -11.19 -12.92
N LEU A 175 -0.85 -10.14 -12.11
CA LEU A 175 -1.71 -9.00 -12.34
C LEU A 175 -0.85 -7.78 -12.63
N ASP A 176 -1.25 -7.00 -13.62
CA ASP A 176 -0.61 -5.74 -13.91
C ASP A 176 -1.27 -4.61 -13.11
N MET A 177 -0.67 -4.21 -12.00
CA MET A 177 -1.26 -3.34 -10.98
C MET A 177 -0.52 -2.01 -10.88
N THR A 178 -1.25 -0.91 -10.65
CA THR A 178 -0.64 0.28 -10.07
C THR A 178 -0.59 0.11 -8.56
N ILE A 179 0.61 -0.09 -8.02
CA ILE A 179 0.84 -0.35 -6.60
C ILE A 179 1.20 0.96 -5.91
N ILE A 180 0.34 1.41 -4.99
CA ILE A 180 0.60 2.56 -4.12
C ILE A 180 1.26 2.06 -2.84
N GLU A 181 2.52 2.43 -2.67
CA GLU A 181 3.28 2.14 -1.45
C GLU A 181 2.95 3.13 -0.33
N TRP A 182 2.68 4.39 -0.72
CA TRP A 182 2.38 5.45 0.23
C TRP A 182 1.54 6.54 -0.40
N LEU A 183 0.51 7.00 0.31
CA LEU A 183 -0.23 8.21 -0.01
C LEU A 183 -0.47 9.02 1.25
N ARG A 184 0.01 10.26 1.26
CA ARG A 184 -0.23 11.23 2.32
C ARG A 184 -0.76 12.52 1.70
N LEU A 185 -1.86 13.02 2.25
CA LEU A 185 -2.44 14.32 1.91
C LEU A 185 -2.78 15.05 3.21
N GLN A 186 -2.06 16.13 3.50
CA GLN A 186 -2.12 16.78 4.79
C GLN A 186 -2.10 18.30 4.66
N ASP A 187 -2.70 18.99 5.62
CA ASP A 187 -2.72 20.45 5.69
C ASP A 187 -1.90 20.93 6.90
N TYR A 188 -0.63 21.25 6.65
CA TYR A 188 0.30 21.69 7.69
C TYR A 188 -0.11 23.01 8.37
N ARG A 189 -0.99 23.79 7.72
CA ARG A 189 -1.48 25.09 8.21
C ARG A 189 -2.51 24.92 9.31
N LEU A 190 -3.08 23.73 9.44
CA LEU A 190 -3.99 23.39 10.53
C LEU A 190 -3.20 22.83 11.72
N PRO A 191 -3.48 23.30 12.95
CA PRO A 191 -2.77 22.82 14.12
C PRO A 191 -3.04 21.32 14.32
N PRO A 192 -2.01 20.53 14.67
CA PRO A 192 -2.20 19.13 15.05
C PRO A 192 -3.05 19.09 16.33
N SER A 193 -4.09 18.26 16.33
CA SER A 193 -4.94 18.05 17.50
C SER A 193 -5.35 16.59 17.58
N THR A 194 -5.13 15.97 18.74
CA THR A 194 -5.29 14.52 18.94
C THR A 194 -6.72 14.03 18.71
N ASP A 195 -7.71 14.92 18.85
CA ASP A 195 -9.13 14.66 18.56
C ASP A 195 -9.49 14.70 17.06
N LYS A 196 -8.50 14.99 16.20
CA LYS A 196 -8.68 15.15 14.75
C LYS A 196 -7.69 14.33 13.91
N LEU A 197 -6.57 13.88 14.47
CA LEU A 197 -5.55 13.11 13.76
C LEU A 197 -5.80 11.62 13.84
N LEU A 198 -5.87 10.96 12.70
CA LEU A 198 -5.86 9.49 12.62
C LEU A 198 -4.45 8.96 12.94
N PRO A 199 -4.32 7.70 13.39
CA PRO A 199 -3.00 7.07 13.60
C PRO A 199 -2.07 7.27 12.39
N GLY A 200 -0.81 7.65 12.62
CA GLY A 200 0.15 7.91 11.54
C GLY A 200 0.05 9.29 10.87
N GLN A 201 -0.97 10.10 11.17
CA GLN A 201 -1.07 11.48 10.68
C GLN A 201 -0.27 12.46 11.55
N ILE A 202 0.46 13.35 10.89
CA ILE A 202 1.19 14.45 11.54
C ILE A 202 0.33 15.72 11.55
N HIS A 203 -0.37 15.98 10.44
CA HIS A 203 -1.31 17.09 10.28
C HIS A 203 -2.69 16.58 9.83
N PRO A 204 -3.76 17.37 10.06
CA PRO A 204 -5.09 17.03 9.55
C PRO A 204 -5.10 16.83 8.04
N GLY A 205 -6.00 16.00 7.53
CA GLY A 205 -6.09 15.71 6.10
C GLY A 205 -6.44 16.95 5.27
N LEU A 206 -5.85 17.07 4.09
CA LEU A 206 -6.08 18.22 3.19
C LEU A 206 -7.50 18.27 2.59
N GLY A 207 -8.24 17.17 2.67
CA GLY A 207 -9.62 17.07 2.17
C GLY A 207 -9.72 17.14 0.65
N VAL A 208 -8.71 16.60 -0.06
CA VAL A 208 -8.68 16.42 -1.53
C VAL A 208 -8.47 14.96 -1.94
N GLY A 209 -8.70 14.03 -1.01
CA GLY A 209 -8.41 12.61 -1.22
C GLY A 209 -9.22 12.01 -2.37
N HIS A 210 -10.51 12.37 -2.46
CA HIS A 210 -11.40 11.91 -3.54
C HIS A 210 -10.89 12.35 -4.92
N GLU A 211 -10.48 13.61 -5.05
CA GLU A 211 -10.00 14.18 -6.31
C GLU A 211 -8.67 13.55 -6.76
N VAL A 212 -7.72 13.40 -5.82
CA VAL A 212 -6.43 12.76 -6.09
C VAL A 212 -6.62 11.29 -6.46
N GLU A 213 -7.46 10.58 -5.72
CA GLU A 213 -7.77 9.18 -5.98
C GLU A 213 -8.42 9.00 -7.37
N GLU A 214 -9.44 9.80 -7.69
CA GLU A 214 -10.12 9.76 -8.99
C GLU A 214 -9.14 9.99 -10.15
N MET A 215 -8.23 10.97 -9.99
CA MET A 215 -7.18 11.27 -10.94
C MET A 215 -6.24 10.06 -11.13
N ILE A 216 -5.73 9.47 -10.04
CA ILE A 216 -4.86 8.29 -10.12
C ILE A 216 -5.60 7.15 -10.85
N MET A 217 -6.86 6.89 -10.48
CA MET A 217 -7.72 5.90 -11.12
C MET A 217 -7.81 6.11 -12.64
N SER A 218 -7.91 7.36 -13.08
CA SER A 218 -7.94 7.70 -14.51
C SER A 218 -6.64 7.31 -15.24
N PHE A 219 -5.49 7.50 -14.61
CA PHE A 219 -4.20 7.07 -15.15
C PHE A 219 -4.09 5.55 -15.23
N VAL A 220 -4.59 4.85 -14.21
CA VAL A 220 -4.59 3.38 -14.16
C VAL A 220 -5.44 2.79 -15.28
N VAL A 221 -6.64 3.35 -15.50
CA VAL A 221 -7.51 2.97 -16.61
C VAL A 221 -6.85 3.26 -17.96
N ALA A 222 -6.24 4.44 -18.13
CA ALA A 222 -5.57 4.82 -19.38
C ALA A 222 -4.38 3.90 -19.74
N LYS A 223 -3.75 3.28 -18.73
CA LYS A 223 -2.66 2.31 -18.89
C LYS A 223 -3.12 0.86 -19.02
N ASN A 224 -4.44 0.60 -19.09
CA ASN A 224 -5.01 -0.75 -19.20
C ASN A 224 -4.56 -1.72 -18.09
N ARG A 225 -4.29 -1.20 -16.89
CA ARG A 225 -3.91 -2.04 -15.74
C ARG A 225 -5.09 -2.88 -15.26
N ASP A 226 -4.80 -4.00 -14.60
CA ASP A 226 -5.77 -4.87 -13.95
C ASP A 226 -6.48 -4.19 -12.78
N GLY A 227 -5.79 -3.30 -12.08
CA GLY A 227 -6.36 -2.56 -10.96
C GLY A 227 -5.34 -1.67 -10.23
N MET A 228 -5.78 -1.18 -9.07
CA MET A 228 -4.92 -0.55 -8.09
C MET A 228 -4.75 -1.43 -6.87
N LEU A 229 -3.58 -1.38 -6.25
CA LEU A 229 -3.25 -2.15 -5.07
C LEU A 229 -2.64 -1.24 -4.02
N ASN A 230 -3.14 -1.35 -2.80
CA ASN A 230 -2.58 -0.70 -1.61
C ASN A 230 -2.41 -1.76 -0.51
N THR A 231 -1.50 -1.50 0.44
CA THR A 231 -1.35 -2.34 1.64
C THR A 231 -1.60 -1.47 2.88
N PRO A 232 -2.86 -1.38 3.39
CA PRO A 232 -3.22 -0.39 4.39
C PRO A 232 -2.52 -0.64 5.73
N GLU A 233 -1.66 0.28 6.15
CA GLU A 233 -0.91 0.18 7.41
C GLU A 233 -1.80 0.15 8.65
N HIS A 234 -2.90 0.92 8.61
CA HIS A 234 -3.85 1.05 9.71
C HIS A 234 -5.25 0.61 9.27
N TRP A 235 -6.05 0.10 10.22
CA TRP A 235 -7.43 -0.31 9.96
C TRP A 235 -8.26 0.81 9.31
N TYR A 236 -8.09 2.05 9.75
CA TYR A 236 -8.87 3.16 9.20
C TYR A 236 -8.52 3.45 7.73
N ASN A 237 -7.28 3.18 7.28
CA ASN A 237 -6.91 3.29 5.87
C ASN A 237 -7.73 2.29 5.05
N ALA A 238 -7.74 1.02 5.47
CA ALA A 238 -8.53 -0.02 4.83
C ALA A 238 -10.02 0.30 4.83
N TYR A 239 -10.53 0.79 5.96
CA TYR A 239 -11.92 1.25 6.12
C TYR A 239 -12.27 2.33 5.11
N LEU A 240 -11.46 3.38 4.99
CA LEU A 240 -11.70 4.48 4.05
C LEU A 240 -11.67 3.99 2.60
N TYR A 241 -10.63 3.22 2.20
CA TYR A 241 -10.55 2.68 0.84
C TYR A 241 -11.72 1.76 0.49
N TYR A 242 -12.19 0.97 1.46
CA TYR A 242 -13.37 0.13 1.28
C TYR A 242 -14.64 0.97 1.11
N THR A 243 -14.90 1.93 2.02
CA THR A 243 -16.16 2.69 2.04
C THR A 243 -16.27 3.76 0.96
N SER A 244 -15.17 4.43 0.62
CA SER A 244 -15.16 5.52 -0.36
C SER A 244 -14.97 5.00 -1.78
N SER A 245 -14.21 3.92 -1.91
CA SER A 245 -13.60 3.57 -3.19
C SER A 245 -13.75 2.11 -3.57
N HIS A 246 -14.45 1.32 -2.75
CA HIS A 246 -14.77 -0.09 -3.05
C HIS A 246 -13.51 -0.95 -3.29
N PHE A 247 -12.44 -0.69 -2.54
CA PHE A 247 -11.31 -1.60 -2.48
C PHE A 247 -11.67 -2.85 -1.67
N HIS A 248 -11.24 -4.02 -2.14
CA HIS A 248 -11.51 -5.30 -1.51
C HIS A 248 -10.21 -6.06 -1.24
N PHE A 249 -10.13 -6.78 -0.13
CA PHE A 249 -9.00 -7.69 0.11
C PHE A 249 -9.04 -8.86 -0.86
N LEU A 250 -7.87 -9.29 -1.34
CA LEU A 250 -7.81 -10.48 -2.20
C LEU A 250 -8.25 -11.73 -1.45
N ASN A 251 -7.84 -11.90 -0.19
CA ASN A 251 -8.24 -13.04 0.63
C ASN A 251 -9.71 -12.86 1.12
N PRO A 252 -10.68 -13.68 0.65
CA PRO A 252 -12.09 -13.52 1.00
C PRO A 252 -12.39 -13.77 2.48
N ALA A 253 -11.63 -14.64 3.15
CA ALA A 253 -11.81 -14.85 4.58
C ALA A 253 -11.43 -13.58 5.34
N PHE A 254 -10.31 -12.96 4.97
CA PHE A 254 -9.85 -11.72 5.58
C PHE A 254 -10.80 -10.55 5.29
N GLU A 255 -11.35 -10.45 4.07
CA GLU A 255 -12.41 -9.48 3.75
C GLU A 255 -13.62 -9.67 4.68
N GLY A 256 -14.07 -10.91 4.93
CA GLY A 256 -15.16 -11.21 5.86
C GLY A 256 -14.86 -10.77 7.29
N PHE A 257 -13.65 -11.10 7.78
CA PHE A 257 -13.14 -10.68 9.08
C PHE A 257 -13.10 -9.14 9.22
N PHE A 258 -12.52 -8.45 8.23
CA PHE A 258 -12.46 -6.99 8.18
C PHE A 258 -13.85 -6.35 8.16
N ARG A 259 -14.76 -6.85 7.33
CA ARG A 259 -16.16 -6.38 7.28
C ARG A 259 -16.89 -6.60 8.61
N SER A 260 -16.58 -7.68 9.31
CA SER A 260 -17.11 -7.95 10.65
C SER A 260 -16.70 -6.87 11.65
N ILE A 261 -15.41 -6.50 11.65
CA ILE A 261 -14.89 -5.42 12.48
C ILE A 261 -15.63 -4.12 12.13
N ASN A 262 -15.70 -3.75 10.86
CA ASN A 262 -16.33 -2.51 10.41
C ASN A 262 -17.79 -2.38 10.88
N GLU A 263 -18.58 -3.44 10.75
CA GLU A 263 -19.95 -3.44 11.22
C GLU A 263 -20.03 -3.41 12.75
N SER A 264 -19.15 -4.14 13.44
CA SER A 264 -19.14 -4.19 14.92
C SER A 264 -18.89 -2.82 15.56
N VAL A 265 -18.00 -2.02 14.97
CA VAL A 265 -17.62 -0.70 15.48
C VAL A 265 -18.44 0.44 14.87
N ARG A 266 -19.39 0.14 13.98
CA ARG A 266 -20.19 1.15 13.27
C ARG A 266 -20.85 2.14 14.23
N LYS A 267 -21.50 1.64 15.29
CA LYS A 267 -22.14 2.50 16.32
C LYS A 267 -21.13 3.30 17.13
N ASP A 268 -19.91 2.79 17.30
CA ASP A 268 -18.84 3.54 17.97
C ASP A 268 -18.33 4.67 17.09
N ILE A 269 -18.24 4.48 15.77
CA ILE A 269 -17.92 5.56 14.82
C ILE A 269 -18.99 6.65 14.88
N GLU A 270 -20.27 6.28 14.87
CA GLU A 270 -21.39 7.24 14.97
C GLU A 270 -21.35 8.05 16.28
N LYS A 271 -21.02 7.41 17.41
CA LYS A 271 -21.00 8.07 18.73
C LYS A 271 -19.71 8.83 19.04
N ARG A 272 -18.56 8.30 18.63
CA ARG A 272 -17.23 8.75 19.06
C ARG A 272 -16.38 9.30 17.92
N ARG A 273 -16.87 9.27 16.67
CA ARG A 273 -16.14 9.65 15.44
C ARG A 273 -15.07 8.63 15.07
N LEU A 274 -14.76 8.55 13.77
CA LEU A 274 -13.77 7.61 13.21
C LEU A 274 -12.40 7.71 13.87
N CYS A 275 -11.95 8.93 14.17
CA CYS A 275 -10.64 9.21 14.78
C CYS A 275 -10.43 8.44 16.10
N ASN A 276 -11.40 8.49 17.00
CA ASN A 276 -11.31 7.83 18.30
C ASN A 276 -11.36 6.31 18.17
N VAL A 277 -12.18 5.78 17.25
CA VAL A 277 -12.26 4.35 16.95
C VAL A 277 -10.94 3.84 16.37
N ALA A 278 -10.35 4.59 15.44
CA ALA A 278 -9.07 4.25 14.83
C ALA A 278 -7.94 4.17 15.86
N TRP A 279 -7.87 5.14 16.79
CA TRP A 279 -6.91 5.11 17.89
C TRP A 279 -7.15 3.96 18.85
N ALA A 280 -8.40 3.67 19.23
CA ALA A 280 -8.71 2.54 20.10
C ALA A 280 -8.24 1.21 19.49
N ILE A 281 -8.48 0.99 18.19
CA ILE A 281 -8.00 -0.21 17.48
C ILE A 281 -6.47 -0.23 17.43
N ALA A 282 -5.82 0.90 17.09
CA ALA A 282 -4.36 1.00 17.04
C ALA A 282 -3.70 0.74 18.42
N GLN A 283 -4.39 1.10 19.50
CA GLN A 283 -3.95 0.87 20.89
C GLN A 283 -4.31 -0.53 21.42
N GLY A 284 -4.82 -1.43 20.57
CA GLY A 284 -5.12 -2.81 20.96
C GLY A 284 -6.38 -2.96 21.82
N LYS A 285 -7.36 -2.06 21.69
CA LYS A 285 -8.64 -2.15 22.41
C LYS A 285 -9.72 -2.95 21.69
N LEU A 286 -9.45 -3.43 20.48
CA LEU A 286 -10.36 -4.29 19.75
C LEU A 286 -10.28 -5.71 20.31
N MET A 287 -11.41 -6.25 20.76
CA MET A 287 -11.52 -7.54 21.42
C MET A 287 -12.34 -8.52 20.59
N HIS A 288 -11.92 -9.78 20.58
CA HIS A 288 -12.71 -10.91 20.09
C HIS A 288 -13.46 -11.55 21.25
N ARG A 289 -14.78 -11.41 21.25
CA ARG A 289 -15.68 -11.83 22.33
C ARG A 289 -15.63 -13.33 22.63
N PRO A 290 -15.64 -14.25 21.65
CA PRO A 290 -15.61 -15.70 21.94
C PRO A 290 -14.35 -16.17 22.66
N THR A 291 -13.17 -15.62 22.32
CA THR A 291 -11.88 -16.06 22.87
C THR A 291 -11.35 -15.12 23.95
N ASN A 292 -11.98 -13.95 24.14
CA ASN A 292 -11.52 -12.88 25.00
C ASN A 292 -10.07 -12.44 24.71
N THR A 293 -9.69 -12.38 23.43
CA THR A 293 -8.34 -12.01 22.99
C THR A 293 -8.34 -10.68 22.27
N ILE A 294 -7.26 -9.91 22.42
CA ILE A 294 -7.01 -8.70 21.62
C ILE A 294 -6.86 -9.08 20.15
N VAL A 295 -7.54 -8.34 19.28
CA VAL A 295 -7.40 -8.40 17.84
C VAL A 295 -6.47 -7.28 17.39
N LYS A 296 -5.30 -7.64 16.87
CA LYS A 296 -4.36 -6.70 16.28
C LYS A 296 -4.67 -6.55 14.79
N TRP A 297 -4.66 -5.32 14.30
CA TRP A 297 -4.71 -5.05 12.87
C TRP A 297 -3.47 -5.61 12.18
N VAL A 298 -3.66 -6.22 11.02
CA VAL A 298 -2.58 -6.66 10.13
C VAL A 298 -2.82 -6.08 8.75
N SER A 299 -1.75 -5.61 8.10
CA SER A 299 -1.82 -5.05 6.76
C SER A 299 -1.73 -6.15 5.71
N LEU A 300 -2.67 -6.17 4.77
CA LEU A 300 -2.73 -7.07 3.63
C LEU A 300 -3.12 -6.29 2.37
N GLU A 301 -2.94 -6.90 1.21
CA GLU A 301 -3.22 -6.30 -0.09
C GLU A 301 -4.72 -6.08 -0.28
N GLN A 302 -5.09 -4.81 -0.49
CA GLN A 302 -6.44 -4.38 -0.82
C GLN A 302 -6.41 -3.84 -2.26
N VAL A 303 -7.33 -4.29 -3.10
CA VAL A 303 -7.33 -3.98 -4.53
C VAL A 303 -8.62 -3.31 -5.00
N PHE A 304 -8.48 -2.43 -5.98
CA PHE A 304 -9.58 -1.91 -6.76
C PHE A 304 -9.62 -2.58 -8.14
N PRO A 305 -10.62 -3.42 -8.44
CA PRO A 305 -10.64 -4.21 -9.67
C PRO A 305 -11.09 -3.40 -10.90
N ILE A 306 -10.24 -3.30 -11.93
CA ILE A 306 -10.52 -2.57 -13.17
C ILE A 306 -10.69 -3.50 -14.37
N SER A 307 -9.81 -4.47 -14.56
CA SER A 307 -9.92 -5.37 -15.72
C SER A 307 -11.09 -6.34 -15.58
N LYS A 308 -11.49 -6.94 -16.72
CA LYS A 308 -12.51 -8.00 -16.71
C LYS A 308 -12.04 -9.22 -15.92
N LYS A 309 -10.76 -9.58 -16.04
CA LYS A 309 -10.13 -10.69 -15.31
C LYS A 309 -10.19 -10.46 -13.80
N LEU A 310 -9.70 -9.32 -13.31
CA LEU A 310 -9.69 -9.05 -11.87
C LEU A 310 -11.11 -8.83 -11.32
N ARG A 311 -12.05 -8.28 -12.09
CA ARG A 311 -13.46 -8.23 -11.65
C ARG A 311 -14.11 -9.62 -11.56
N ALA A 312 -13.80 -10.53 -12.49
CA ALA A 312 -14.33 -11.88 -12.49
C ALA A 312 -13.84 -12.73 -11.30
N TYR A 313 -12.73 -12.36 -10.68
CA TYR A 313 -12.24 -12.96 -9.44
C TYR A 313 -13.26 -12.81 -8.28
N PHE A 314 -13.90 -11.65 -8.18
CA PHE A 314 -14.89 -11.33 -7.14
C PHE A 314 -16.26 -11.94 -7.45
N ASN A 315 -16.30 -13.26 -7.61
CA ASN A 315 -17.47 -14.03 -8.00
C ASN A 315 -18.34 -14.48 -6.78
N ALA A 316 -19.31 -15.35 -7.04
CA ALA A 316 -20.19 -15.88 -6.00
C ALA A 316 -19.46 -16.74 -4.96
N GLU A 317 -18.43 -17.52 -5.34
CA GLU A 317 -17.62 -18.32 -4.41
C GLU A 317 -16.82 -17.40 -3.47
N TYR A 318 -16.22 -16.32 -4.00
CA TYR A 318 -15.60 -15.26 -3.19
C TYR A 318 -16.61 -14.71 -2.18
N THR A 319 -17.79 -14.28 -2.65
CA THR A 319 -18.84 -13.68 -1.82
C THR A 319 -19.31 -14.64 -0.72
N ASN A 320 -19.46 -15.92 -1.03
CA ASN A 320 -19.85 -16.93 -0.05
C ASN A 320 -18.80 -17.11 1.04
N LEU A 321 -17.50 -17.11 0.70
CA LEU A 321 -16.41 -17.19 1.67
C LEU A 321 -16.32 -15.94 2.55
N VAL A 322 -16.56 -14.76 1.98
CA VAL A 322 -16.67 -13.51 2.75
C VAL A 322 -17.81 -13.61 3.76
N MET A 323 -18.99 -14.05 3.33
CA MET A 323 -20.16 -14.16 4.21
C MET A 323 -20.01 -15.28 5.25
N LYS A 324 -19.30 -16.37 4.92
CA LYS A 324 -18.95 -17.42 5.89
C LYS A 324 -18.13 -16.87 7.05
N ASN A 325 -17.25 -15.91 6.79
CA ASN A 325 -16.37 -15.28 7.79
C ASN A 325 -16.90 -13.94 8.33
N TYR A 326 -18.16 -13.62 8.05
CA TYR A 326 -18.80 -12.39 8.47
C TYR A 326 -19.53 -12.58 9.81
N HIS A 327 -18.87 -12.23 10.92
CA HIS A 327 -19.34 -12.39 12.30
C HIS A 327 -19.21 -11.08 13.10
N PRO A 328 -19.98 -10.03 12.78
CA PRO A 328 -19.84 -8.72 13.42
C PRO A 328 -20.15 -8.71 14.93
N LYS A 329 -20.87 -9.71 15.45
CA LYS A 329 -21.18 -9.82 16.89
C LYS A 329 -19.98 -10.27 17.73
N ASP A 330 -18.96 -10.80 17.10
CA ASP A 330 -17.80 -11.38 17.77
C ASP A 330 -16.76 -10.31 18.13
N PHE A 331 -16.92 -9.07 17.66
CA PHE A 331 -15.97 -7.99 17.88
C PHE A 331 -16.59 -6.85 18.67
N TYR A 332 -15.79 -6.20 19.51
CA TYR A 332 -16.17 -4.96 20.19
C TYR A 332 -14.91 -4.19 20.61
N ILE A 333 -15.05 -2.89 20.85
CA ILE A 333 -13.98 -2.09 21.46
C ILE A 333 -14.20 -2.02 22.96
N GLU A 334 -13.17 -2.34 23.73
CA GLU A 334 -13.12 -2.11 25.17
C GLU A 334 -12.82 -0.63 25.46
N TRP A 335 -13.89 0.15 25.56
CA TRP A 335 -13.84 1.53 26.06
C TRP A 335 -13.70 1.46 27.59
N GLY A 336 -12.49 1.59 28.12
CA GLY A 336 -12.28 1.69 29.57
C GLY A 336 -13.18 2.78 30.15
N GLU A 337 -13.88 2.45 31.23
CA GLU A 337 -14.69 3.41 32.00
C GLU A 337 -13.83 4.41 32.78
#